data_AF-A0AAW2ZLA1-F1
#
_entry.id   AF-A0AAW2ZLA1-F1
#
_cell.length_a   1.000
_cell.length_b   1.000
_cell.length_c   1.000
_cell.angle_alpha   90.00
_cell.angle_beta   90.00
_cell.angle_gamma   90.00
#
_symmetry.space_group_name_H-M   'P 1'
#
loop_
_entity.id
_entity.type
_entity.pdbx_description
1 polymer ?
#
loop_
_entity_poly.entity_id
_entity_poly.type
_entity_poly.pdbx_seq_one_letter_code
_entity_poly.pdbx_strand_id
1 'polypeptide(L)'
;MLDINAFRINKGGNPDAIRLSQGKRFADVTLVDQVVELDEQWKNLRSRLDTLNLYSRIVSTHVGQKKKAKQEEGDPTLPIPQHIIDQFDEVFKKENQQGALSLLSISQLVKLSKYVKSEAEMCEKNLKEKITERDSKLHLIGNIVHPSVPI
;
A
#
# COMPACT_ATOMS: atom_id res chain seq x y z
N MET A 1 -23.76 -11.19 2.43
CA MET A 1 -22.38 -11.05 2.92
C MET A 1 -22.33 -9.85 3.84
N LEU A 2 -21.67 -9.93 4.99
CA LEU A 2 -21.47 -8.75 5.83
C LEU A 2 -20.65 -7.69 5.06
N ASP A 3 -20.94 -6.42 5.31
CA ASP A 3 -20.09 -5.33 4.86
C ASP A 3 -18.77 -5.36 5.65
N ILE A 4 -17.64 -5.17 4.96
CA ILE A 4 -16.32 -5.01 5.59
C ILE A 4 -16.29 -3.87 6.61
N ASN A 5 -17.13 -2.85 6.46
CA ASN A 5 -17.22 -1.75 7.43
C ASN A 5 -17.70 -2.23 8.81
N ALA A 6 -18.44 -3.35 8.90
CA ALA A 6 -18.82 -3.94 10.17
C ALA A 6 -17.62 -4.49 10.98
N PHE A 7 -16.49 -4.75 10.32
CA PHE A 7 -15.24 -5.21 10.95
C PHE A 7 -14.32 -4.05 11.35
N ARG A 8 -14.60 -2.83 10.86
CA ARG A 8 -13.74 -1.65 11.06
C ARG A 8 -14.24 -0.80 12.21
N ILE A 9 -13.52 -0.84 13.34
CA ILE A 9 -13.84 -0.04 14.54
C ILE A 9 -13.94 1.45 14.22
N ASN A 10 -12.99 1.99 13.45
CA ASN A 10 -12.96 3.41 13.08
C ASN A 10 -14.15 3.86 12.19
N LYS A 11 -14.94 2.91 11.68
CA LYS A 11 -16.16 3.17 10.90
C LYS A 11 -17.44 2.79 11.65
N GLY A 12 -17.36 2.56 12.96
CA GLY A 12 -18.51 2.16 13.79
C GLY A 12 -18.83 0.66 13.73
N GLY A 13 -17.95 -0.16 13.16
CA GLY A 13 -18.07 -1.61 13.17
C GLY A 13 -17.72 -2.22 14.53
N ASN A 14 -18.21 -3.43 14.78
CA ASN A 14 -17.93 -4.20 16.00
C ASN A 14 -17.52 -5.64 15.64
N PRO A 15 -16.21 -5.92 15.47
CA PRO A 15 -15.74 -7.28 15.16
C PRO A 15 -16.05 -8.29 16.27
N ASP A 16 -16.13 -7.88 17.54
CA ASP A 16 -16.49 -8.78 18.65
C ASP A 16 -17.92 -9.30 18.52
N ALA A 17 -18.86 -8.46 18.10
CA ALA A 17 -20.23 -8.89 17.85
C ALA A 17 -20.30 -9.95 16.73
N ILE A 18 -19.42 -9.85 15.73
CA ILE A 18 -19.31 -10.82 14.64
C ILE A 18 -18.70 -12.13 15.14
N ARG A 19 -17.65 -12.07 15.98
CA ARG A 19 -17.07 -13.26 16.64
C ARG A 19 -18.11 -14.00 17.47
N LEU A 20 -18.87 -13.29 18.29
CA LEU A 20 -19.95 -13.88 19.08
C LEU A 20 -21.01 -14.52 18.19
N SER A 21 -21.39 -13.86 17.10
CA SER A 21 -22.34 -14.40 16.13
C SER A 21 -21.82 -15.68 15.45
N GLN A 22 -20.51 -15.76 15.16
CA GLN A 22 -19.90 -16.98 14.60
C GLN A 22 -19.84 -18.10 15.63
N GLY A 23 -19.52 -17.79 16.88
CA GLY A 23 -19.56 -18.74 18.00
C GLY A 23 -20.96 -19.34 18.19
N LYS A 24 -22.02 -18.53 18.11
CA LYS A 24 -23.42 -19.01 18.13
C LYS A 24 -23.76 -19.97 16.98
N ARG A 25 -23.03 -19.91 15.87
CA ARG A 25 -23.19 -20.82 14.72
C ARG A 25 -22.30 -22.05 14.81
N PHE A 26 -21.52 -22.20 15.88
CA PHE A 26 -20.44 -23.19 15.99
C PHE A 26 -19.45 -23.11 14.81
N ALA A 27 -19.30 -21.92 14.24
CA ALA A 27 -18.41 -21.65 13.12
C ALA A 27 -17.05 -21.13 13.62
N ASP A 28 -16.06 -21.10 12.72
CA ASP A 28 -14.73 -20.63 13.05
C ASP A 28 -14.70 -19.11 13.29
N VAL A 29 -14.42 -18.73 14.54
CA VAL A 29 -14.32 -17.32 14.97
C VAL A 29 -13.02 -16.66 14.48
N THR A 30 -11.98 -17.45 14.18
CA THR A 30 -10.67 -16.93 13.75
C THR A 30 -10.74 -16.29 12.36
N LEU A 31 -11.76 -16.62 11.56
CA LEU A 31 -12.03 -15.97 10.29
C LEU A 31 -12.24 -14.46 10.44
N VAL A 32 -12.83 -14.02 11.56
CA VAL A 32 -13.03 -12.58 11.83
C VAL A 32 -11.68 -11.88 12.00
N ASP A 33 -10.76 -12.49 12.74
CA ASP A 33 -9.41 -11.96 12.97
C ASP A 33 -8.61 -11.90 11.67
N GLN A 34 -8.66 -12.96 10.86
CA GLN A 34 -8.03 -13.01 9.55
C GLN A 34 -8.54 -11.89 8.62
N VAL A 35 -9.86 -11.64 8.61
CA VAL A 35 -10.44 -10.56 7.79
C VAL A 35 -9.95 -9.19 8.25
N VAL A 36 -9.90 -8.95 9.56
CA VAL A 36 -9.40 -7.69 10.13
C VAL A 36 -7.93 -7.48 9.78
N GLU A 37 -7.10 -8.51 9.94
CA GLU A 37 -5.67 -8.46 9.62
C GLU A 37 -5.43 -8.20 8.12
N LEU A 38 -6.14 -8.91 7.24
CA LEU A 38 -6.04 -8.71 5.79
C LEU A 38 -6.50 -7.30 5.37
N ASP A 39 -7.52 -6.73 6.02
CA ASP A 39 -7.96 -5.36 5.77
C ASP A 39 -6.90 -4.33 6.21
N GLU A 40 -6.22 -4.57 7.33
CA GLU A 40 -5.13 -3.72 7.79
C GLU A 40 -3.91 -3.79 6.85
N GLN A 41 -3.50 -4.99 6.44
CA GLN A 41 -2.46 -5.18 5.43
C GLN A 41 -2.81 -4.45 4.13
N TRP A 42 -4.07 -4.57 3.68
CA TRP A 42 -4.56 -3.86 2.49
C TRP A 42 -4.49 -2.33 2.65
N LYS A 43 -4.89 -1.78 3.80
CA LYS A 43 -4.79 -0.33 4.08
C LYS A 43 -3.34 0.15 4.08
N ASN A 44 -2.42 -0.62 4.65
CA ASN A 44 -1.00 -0.30 4.68
C ASN A 44 -0.40 -0.29 3.27
N LEU A 45 -0.71 -1.30 2.46
CA LEU A 45 -0.32 -1.34 1.05
C LEU A 45 -0.93 -0.16 0.26
N ARG A 46 -2.17 0.24 0.58
CA ARG A 46 -2.82 1.36 -0.11
C ARG A 46 -2.11 2.67 0.21
N SER A 47 -1.77 2.88 1.48
CA SER A 47 -0.95 4.01 1.92
C SER A 47 0.43 3.99 1.25
N ARG A 48 1.04 2.82 1.11
CA ARG A 48 2.33 2.66 0.42
C ARG A 48 2.23 3.06 -1.05
N LEU A 49 1.20 2.61 -1.75
CA LEU A 49 0.96 2.99 -3.16
C LEU A 49 0.78 4.51 -3.32
N ASP A 50 0.00 5.14 -2.45
CA ASP A 50 -0.19 6.60 -2.48
C ASP A 50 1.15 7.33 -2.24
N THR A 51 2.02 6.79 -1.37
CA THR A 51 3.38 7.29 -1.12
C THR A 51 4.28 7.13 -2.35
N LEU A 52 4.29 5.96 -2.99
CA LEU A 52 5.06 5.71 -4.22
C LEU A 52 4.62 6.62 -5.37
N ASN A 53 3.32 6.89 -5.49
CA ASN A 53 2.78 7.83 -6.47
C ASN A 53 3.23 9.28 -6.20
N LEU A 54 3.40 9.67 -4.94
CA LEU A 54 4.01 10.94 -4.57
C LEU A 54 5.49 10.97 -5.01
N TYR A 55 6.25 9.92 -4.71
CA TYR A 55 7.68 9.83 -5.09
C TYR A 55 7.87 9.91 -6.60
N SER A 56 7.04 9.21 -7.38
CA SER A 56 7.06 9.28 -8.85
C SER A 56 6.87 10.70 -9.38
N ARG A 57 5.93 11.45 -8.78
CA ARG A 57 5.71 12.87 -9.10
C ARG A 57 6.94 13.72 -8.78
N ILE A 58 7.54 13.52 -7.61
CA ILE A 58 8.75 14.22 -7.17
C ILE A 58 9.89 13.99 -8.15
N VAL A 59 10.21 12.73 -8.48
CA VAL A 59 11.27 12.40 -9.45
C VAL A 59 11.00 13.07 -10.80
N SER A 60 9.76 13.01 -11.28
CA SER A 60 9.36 13.62 -12.56
C SER A 60 9.57 15.13 -12.57
N THR A 61 9.26 15.82 -11.46
CA THR A 61 9.54 17.25 -11.31
C THR A 61 11.04 17.55 -11.36
N HIS A 62 11.89 16.79 -10.68
CA HIS A 62 13.34 16.98 -10.71
C HIS A 62 13.94 16.72 -12.10
N VAL A 63 13.48 15.70 -12.81
CA VAL A 63 13.85 15.45 -14.22
C VAL A 63 13.49 16.66 -15.08
N GLY A 64 12.28 17.19 -14.95
CA GLY A 64 11.84 18.37 -15.70
C GLY A 64 12.67 19.62 -15.40
N GLN A 65 13.01 19.86 -14.14
CA GLN A 65 13.87 20.97 -13.72
C GLN A 65 15.26 20.88 -14.34
N LYS A 66 15.91 19.71 -14.29
CA LYS A 66 17.25 19.49 -14.86
C LYS A 66 17.26 19.61 -16.40
N LYS A 67 16.24 19.06 -17.07
CA LYS A 67 16.08 19.22 -18.52
C LYS A 67 15.88 20.68 -18.93
N LYS A 68 15.08 21.45 -18.19
CA LYS A 68 14.88 22.88 -18.42
C LYS A 68 16.18 23.67 -18.20
N ALA A 69 17.00 23.25 -17.24
CA ALA A 69 18.32 23.83 -16.96
C ALA A 69 19.42 23.41 -17.96
N LYS A 70 19.11 22.61 -18.98
CA LYS A 70 20.07 22.11 -19.99
C LYS A 70 21.30 21.39 -19.39
N GLN A 71 21.11 20.72 -18.25
CA GLN A 71 22.16 19.88 -17.69
C GLN A 71 22.41 18.67 -18.60
N GLU A 72 23.64 18.16 -18.60
CA GLU A 72 24.01 16.97 -19.34
C GLU A 72 23.19 15.76 -18.86
N GLU A 73 22.83 14.88 -19.78
CA GLU A 73 22.01 13.71 -19.45
C GLU A 73 22.75 12.73 -18.52
N GLY A 74 24.08 12.72 -18.61
CA GLY A 74 24.95 11.78 -17.91
C GLY A 74 24.89 10.38 -18.50
N ASP A 75 25.83 9.52 -18.09
CA ASP A 75 26.00 8.18 -18.65
C ASP A 75 24.76 7.28 -18.38
N PRO A 76 24.08 6.78 -19.43
CA PRO A 76 22.92 5.91 -19.30
C PRO A 76 23.25 4.50 -18.80
N THR A 77 24.51 4.08 -18.76
CA THR A 77 24.92 2.77 -18.26
C THR A 77 25.02 2.74 -16.73
N LEU A 78 25.30 3.88 -16.09
CA LEU A 78 25.51 3.96 -14.64
C LEU A 78 24.23 3.61 -13.85
N PRO A 79 24.32 2.71 -12.85
CA PRO A 79 23.17 2.36 -12.02
C PRO A 79 22.74 3.52 -11.11
N ILE A 80 21.57 3.35 -10.48
CA ILE A 80 21.15 4.20 -9.37
C ILE A 80 22.14 3.94 -8.22
N PRO A 81 22.68 4.98 -7.55
CA PRO A 81 23.55 4.77 -6.40
C PRO A 81 22.87 3.94 -5.31
N GLN A 82 23.57 2.95 -4.77
CA GLN A 82 22.99 1.98 -3.82
C GLN A 82 22.39 2.64 -2.58
N HIS A 83 23.03 3.70 -2.05
CA HIS A 83 22.52 4.45 -0.90
C HIS A 83 21.12 5.05 -1.12
N ILE A 84 20.75 5.39 -2.37
CA ILE A 84 19.41 5.89 -2.71
C ILE A 84 18.38 4.76 -2.66
N ILE A 85 18.79 3.52 -2.98
CA ILE A 85 17.93 2.34 -2.91
C ILE A 85 17.75 1.93 -1.44
N ASP A 86 18.84 1.89 -0.67
CA ASP A 86 18.82 1.46 0.73
C ASP A 86 18.05 2.46 1.62
N GLN A 87 18.16 3.75 1.33
CA GLN A 87 17.48 4.84 2.07
C GLN A 87 16.33 5.45 1.27
N PHE A 88 15.65 4.63 0.48
CA PHE A 88 14.66 5.09 -0.51
C PHE A 88 13.63 6.06 0.07
N ASP A 89 12.98 5.73 1.19
CA ASP A 89 11.95 6.59 1.79
C ASP A 89 12.54 7.88 2.38
N GLU A 90 13.77 7.82 2.92
CA GLU A 90 14.47 8.98 3.51
C GLU A 90 14.86 10.01 2.46
N VAL A 91 15.21 9.57 1.24
CA VAL A 91 15.54 10.43 0.11
C VAL A 91 14.36 11.33 -0.29
N PHE A 92 13.12 10.86 -0.09
CA PHE A 92 11.92 11.62 -0.43
C PHE A 92 11.37 12.47 0.72
N LYS A 93 12.00 12.47 1.90
CA LYS A 93 11.66 13.43 2.95
C LYS A 93 12.07 14.83 2.53
N LYS A 94 11.21 15.82 2.82
CA LYS A 94 11.38 17.22 2.38
C LYS A 94 12.76 17.81 2.69
N GLU A 95 13.34 17.41 3.80
CA GLU A 95 14.65 17.83 4.31
C GLU A 95 15.83 17.33 3.46
N ASN A 96 15.73 16.12 2.89
CA ASN A 96 16.80 15.47 2.12
C ASN A 96 16.57 15.51 0.60
N GLN A 97 15.32 15.71 0.18
CA GLN A 97 14.87 15.61 -1.21
C GLN A 97 15.68 16.48 -2.17
N GLN A 98 15.91 17.75 -1.82
CA GLN A 98 16.60 18.69 -2.71
C GLN A 98 18.07 18.30 -2.90
N GLY A 99 18.75 17.88 -1.83
CA GLY A 99 20.16 17.49 -1.86
C GLY A 99 20.36 16.18 -2.63
N ALA A 100 19.68 15.11 -2.21
CA ALA A 100 19.87 13.78 -2.79
C ALA A 100 19.47 13.69 -4.27
N LEU A 101 18.32 14.27 -4.66
CA LEU A 101 17.84 14.19 -6.04
C LEU A 101 18.54 15.17 -7.00
N SER A 102 19.10 16.27 -6.49
CA SER A 102 19.86 17.21 -7.33
C SER A 102 21.25 16.70 -7.70
N LEU A 103 21.84 15.81 -6.90
CA LEU A 103 23.13 15.18 -7.18
C LEU A 103 23.05 14.13 -8.30
N LEU A 104 21.88 13.56 -8.55
CA LEU A 104 21.68 12.55 -9.59
C LEU A 104 21.71 13.16 -11.00
N SER A 105 22.23 12.40 -11.96
CA SER A 105 22.13 12.75 -13.39
C SER A 105 20.70 12.54 -13.91
N ILE A 106 20.39 13.10 -15.08
CA ILE A 106 19.07 12.92 -15.71
C ILE A 106 18.84 11.43 -16.00
N SER A 107 19.84 10.73 -16.52
CA SER A 107 19.80 9.28 -16.78
C SER A 107 19.50 8.48 -15.51
N GLN A 108 20.13 8.82 -14.37
CA GLN A 108 19.87 8.15 -13.09
C GLN A 108 18.48 8.45 -12.54
N LEU A 109 17.99 9.70 -12.65
CA LEU A 109 16.63 10.05 -12.25
C LEU A 109 15.56 9.34 -13.10
N VAL A 110 15.81 9.17 -14.41
CA VAL A 110 14.93 8.39 -15.28
C VAL A 110 14.91 6.92 -14.87
N LYS A 111 16.06 6.34 -14.49
CA LYS A 111 16.11 4.97 -13.92
C LYS A 111 15.37 4.89 -12.59
N LEU A 112 15.54 5.86 -11.70
CA LEU A 112 14.83 5.93 -10.43
C LEU A 112 13.31 6.03 -10.64
N SER A 113 12.86 6.83 -11.62
CA SER A 113 11.44 6.92 -11.99
C SER A 113 10.89 5.56 -12.45
N LYS A 114 11.65 4.82 -13.28
CA LYS A 114 11.27 3.46 -13.69
C LYS A 114 11.21 2.50 -12.50
N TYR A 115 12.16 2.59 -11.58
CA TYR A 115 12.19 1.78 -10.36
C TYR A 115 10.98 2.07 -9.45
N VAL A 116 10.68 3.34 -9.17
CA VAL A 116 9.50 3.74 -8.37
C VAL A 116 8.22 3.23 -9.03
N LYS A 117 8.15 3.28 -10.38
CA LYS A 117 7.00 2.78 -11.13
C LYS A 117 6.85 1.27 -11.01
N SER A 118 7.94 0.49 -11.12
CA SER A 118 7.86 -0.97 -10.94
C SER A 118 7.43 -1.34 -9.52
N GLU A 119 7.93 -0.63 -8.50
CA GLU A 119 7.49 -0.83 -7.11
C GLU A 119 6.00 -0.52 -6.93
N ALA A 120 5.50 0.54 -7.56
CA ALA A 120 4.07 0.88 -7.53
C ALA A 120 3.22 -0.19 -8.22
N GLU A 121 3.64 -0.69 -9.38
CA GLU A 121 2.96 -1.77 -10.12
C GLU A 121 2.92 -3.08 -9.29
N MET A 122 4.01 -3.44 -8.60
CA MET A 122 4.02 -4.57 -7.68
C MET A 122 3.07 -4.35 -6.49
N CYS A 123 3.06 -3.14 -5.92
CA CYS A 123 2.17 -2.79 -4.82
C CYS A 123 0.68 -2.87 -5.24
N GLU A 124 0.34 -2.43 -6.45
CA GLU A 124 -1.01 -2.57 -7.02
C GLU A 124 -1.44 -4.03 -7.19
N LYS A 125 -0.50 -4.90 -7.63
CA LYS A 125 -0.76 -6.33 -7.74
C LYS A 125 -1.04 -6.93 -6.35
N ASN A 126 -0.19 -6.66 -5.37
CA ASN A 126 -0.37 -7.13 -3.99
C ASN A 126 -1.68 -6.62 -3.38
N LEU A 127 -2.09 -5.38 -3.69
CA LEU A 127 -3.38 -4.84 -3.26
C LEU A 127 -4.56 -5.67 -3.80
N LYS A 128 -4.55 -6.03 -5.08
CA LYS A 128 -5.61 -6.85 -5.70
C LYS A 128 -5.65 -8.25 -5.09
N GLU A 129 -4.50 -8.85 -4.86
CA GLU A 129 -4.38 -10.16 -4.20
C GLU A 129 -4.95 -10.10 -2.78
N LYS A 130 -4.60 -9.08 -1.99
CA LYS A 130 -5.10 -8.92 -0.61
C LYS A 130 -6.59 -8.63 -0.53
N ILE A 131 -7.16 -7.85 -1.48
CA ILE A 131 -8.62 -7.69 -1.57
C ILE A 131 -9.27 -9.05 -1.84
N THR A 132 -8.75 -9.81 -2.80
CA THR A 132 -9.32 -11.11 -3.19
C THR A 132 -9.26 -12.11 -2.03
N GLU A 133 -8.14 -12.15 -1.32
CA GLU A 133 -7.94 -12.99 -0.13
C GLU A 133 -8.91 -12.60 0.99
N ARG A 134 -9.00 -11.30 1.32
CA ARG A 134 -9.91 -10.76 2.33
C ARG A 134 -11.36 -11.08 1.99
N ASP A 135 -11.77 -10.80 0.75
CA ASP A 135 -13.15 -10.97 0.33
C ASP A 135 -13.51 -12.46 0.33
N SER A 136 -12.60 -13.35 -0.08
CA SER A 136 -12.82 -14.80 0.00
C SER A 136 -13.12 -15.25 1.44
N LYS A 137 -12.40 -14.70 2.43
CA LYS A 137 -12.64 -14.98 3.86
C LYS A 137 -13.95 -14.36 4.35
N LEU A 138 -14.25 -13.14 3.92
CA LEU A 138 -15.48 -12.43 4.25
C LEU A 138 -16.73 -13.18 3.74
N HIS A 139 -16.65 -13.84 2.59
CA HIS A 139 -17.73 -14.68 2.05
C HIS A 139 -18.03 -15.91 2.92
N LEU A 140 -17.05 -16.41 3.67
CA LEU A 140 -17.24 -17.54 4.60
C LEU A 140 -17.95 -17.10 5.89
N ILE A 141 -18.06 -15.80 6.16
CA ILE A 141 -18.68 -15.27 7.36
C ILE A 141 -20.18 -15.07 7.14
N GLY A 142 -20.98 -15.77 7.93
CA GLY A 142 -22.43 -15.67 7.91
C GLY A 142 -22.94 -14.34 8.48
N ASN A 143 -24.20 -14.01 8.18
CA ASN A 143 -24.86 -12.82 8.75
C ASN A 143 -24.99 -12.90 10.28
N ILE A 144 -25.14 -11.75 10.92
CA ILE A 144 -25.36 -11.65 12.38
C ILE A 144 -26.60 -12.46 12.77
N VAL A 145 -26.45 -13.35 13.75
CA VAL A 145 -27.54 -14.17 14.29
C VAL A 145 -28.49 -13.29 15.11
N HIS A 146 -29.77 -13.29 14.76
CA HIS A 146 -30.79 -12.54 15.49
C HIS A 146 -31.01 -13.12 16.89
N PRO A 147 -31.28 -12.32 17.94
CA PRO A 147 -31.45 -12.80 19.31
C PRO A 147 -32.53 -13.88 19.51
N SER A 148 -33.56 -13.90 18.65
CA SER A 148 -34.65 -14.89 18.70
C SER A 148 -34.27 -16.27 18.12
N VAL A 149 -33.10 -16.41 17.51
CA VAL A 149 -32.66 -17.69 16.93
C VAL A 149 -32.16 -18.58 18.07
N PRO A 150 -32.71 -19.80 18.23
CA PRO A 150 -32.19 -20.77 19.20
C PRO A 150 -30.75 -21.16 18.83
N ILE A 151 -29.89 -21.24 19.84
CA ILE A 151 -28.47 -21.58 19.74
C ILE A 151 -28.29 -23.05 20.10
#